data_AF-A0A939CX03-F1
#
_entry.id   AF-A0A939CX03-F1
#
_cell.length_a   1.000
_cell.length_b   1.000
_cell.length_c   1.000
_cell.angle_alpha   90.00
_cell.angle_beta   90.00
_cell.angle_gamma   90.00
#
_symmetry.space_group_name_H-M   'P 1'
#
loop_
_entity.id
_entity.type
_entity.pdbx_description
1 polymer ?
#
loop_
_entity_poly.entity_id
_entity_poly.type
_entity_poly.pdbx_seq_one_letter_code
_entity_poly.pdbx_strand_id
1 'polypeptide(L)' 'MVLAEAYGLRGYDAVQLGAGCTVNALCIANSLPLVTFVSADSELNAAAASEGLLVENPNNYP' A
#
# COMPACT_ATOMS: atom_id res chain seq x y z
N MET A 1 -9.54 4.42 10.92
CA MET A 1 -8.87 3.30 11.62
C MET A 1 -9.16 1.92 11.01
N VAL A 2 -9.98 1.83 9.95
CA VAL A 2 -10.41 0.55 9.35
C VAL A 2 -9.25 -0.32 8.86
N LEU A 3 -8.25 0.25 8.18
CA LEU A 3 -7.09 -0.51 7.66
C LEU A 3 -6.18 -1.05 8.78
N ALA A 4 -6.02 -0.28 9.86
CA ALA A 4 -5.23 -0.71 11.01
C ALA A 4 -5.86 -1.94 11.68
N GLU A 5 -7.19 -1.93 11.83
CA GLU A 5 -7.94 -3.02 12.45
C GLU A 5 -8.07 -4.23 11.52
N ALA A 6 -8.29 -4.00 10.22
CA ALA A 6 -8.46 -5.07 9.23
C ALA A 6 -7.20 -5.92 9.03
N TYR A 7 -6.01 -5.30 9.12
CA TYR A 7 -4.74 -5.95 8.81
C TYR A 7 -3.76 -5.97 9.99
N GLY A 8 -4.17 -5.53 11.18
CA GLY A 8 -3.30 -5.48 12.37
C GLY A 8 -2.13 -4.48 12.25
N LEU A 9 -2.27 -3.43 11.43
CA LEU A 9 -1.20 -2.49 11.12
C LEU A 9 -0.97 -1.46 12.23
N ARG A 10 0.27 -0.98 12.36
CA ARG A 10 0.58 0.19 13.19
C ARG A 10 -0.06 1.43 12.57
N GLY A 11 -0.28 2.46 13.39
CA GLY A 11 -0.98 3.67 12.96
C GLY A 11 -0.39 4.32 11.70
N TYR A 12 0.94 4.43 11.61
CA TYR A 12 1.60 4.99 10.42
C TYR A 12 1.53 4.07 9.20
N ASP A 13 1.63 2.76 9.38
CA ASP A 13 1.50 1.78 8.30
C ASP A 13 0.10 1.85 7.69
N ALA A 14 -0.94 1.99 8.52
CA ALA A 14 -2.30 2.17 8.07
C ALA A 14 -2.53 3.52 7.34
N VAL A 15 -1.87 4.60 7.79
CA VAL A 15 -1.90 5.90 7.10
C VAL A 15 -1.21 5.81 5.74
N GLN A 16 -0.03 5.16 5.68
CA GLN A 16 0.70 4.96 4.43
C GLN A 16 -0.13 4.13 3.44
N LEU A 17 -0.70 3.01 3.89
CA LEU A 17 -1.57 2.16 3.07
C LEU A 17 -2.78 2.95 2.56
N GLY A 18 -3.47 3.68 3.44
CA GLY A 18 -4.62 4.51 3.07
C GLY A 18 -4.27 5.58 2.04
N ALA A 19 -3.12 6.24 2.18
CA ALA A 19 -2.63 7.20 1.19
C ALA A 19 -2.35 6.52 -0.16
N GLY A 20 -1.68 5.37 -0.15
CA GLY A 20 -1.41 4.56 -1.35
C GLY A 20 -2.69 4.19 -2.10
N CYS A 21 -3.70 3.65 -1.41
CA CYS A 21 -4.99 3.30 -2.01
C CYS A 21 -5.71 4.53 -2.58
N THR A 22 -5.70 5.63 -1.85
CA THR A 22 -6.37 6.88 -2.27
C THR A 22 -5.73 7.45 -3.55
N VAL A 23 -4.40 7.52 -3.59
CA VAL A 23 -3.69 8.02 -4.78
C VAL A 23 -3.86 7.06 -5.96
N ASN A 24 -3.81 5.74 -5.74
CA ASN A 24 -4.03 4.77 -6.80
C ASN A 24 -5.41 4.91 -7.45
N ALA A 25 -6.45 5.07 -6.62
CA ALA A 25 -7.81 5.29 -7.09
C ALA A 25 -7.92 6.58 -7.93
N LEU A 26 -7.24 7.66 -7.51
CA LEU A 26 -7.16 8.90 -8.27
C LEU A 26 -6.44 8.70 -9.61
N CYS A 27 -5.33 7.95 -9.64
CA CYS A 27 -4.63 7.64 -10.89
C CYS A 27 -5.54 6.87 -11.85
N ILE A 28 -6.22 5.82 -11.38
CA ILE A 28 -7.16 5.02 -12.18
C ILE A 28 -8.27 5.91 -12.75
N ALA A 29 -8.89 6.74 -11.91
CA ALA A 29 -9.97 7.63 -12.32
C ALA A 29 -9.55 8.64 -13.39
N ASN A 30 -8.26 8.99 -13.44
CA ASN A 30 -7.70 9.94 -14.41
C ASN A 30 -6.93 9.26 -15.55
N SER A 31 -7.06 7.94 -15.72
CA SER A 31 -6.32 7.17 -16.74
C SER A 31 -4.79 7.35 -16.68
N LEU A 32 -4.27 7.56 -15.46
CA LEU A 32 -2.83 7.64 -15.18
C LEU A 32 -2.28 6.25 -14.82
N PRO A 33 -0.96 6.04 -14.93
CA PRO A 33 -0.32 4.81 -14.46
C PRO A 33 -0.63 4.52 -12.98
N LEU A 34 -0.77 3.23 -12.66
CA LEU A 34 -0.93 2.75 -11.28
C LEU A 34 0.29 3.13 -10.43
N VAL A 35 0.07 3.33 -9.14
CA VAL A 35 1.17 3.57 -8.21
C VAL A 35 1.80 2.26 -7.75
N THR A 36 3.11 2.29 -7.56
CA THR A 36 3.85 1.22 -6.87
C THR A 36 3.98 1.58 -5.41
N PHE A 37 3.45 0.72 -4.54
CA PHE A 37 3.58 0.80 -3.10
C PHE A 37 4.93 0.19 -2.68
N VAL A 38 5.83 1.01 -2.16
CA VAL A 38 7.17 0.58 -1.77
C VAL A 38 7.26 0.47 -0.25
N SER A 39 7.61 -0.71 0.26
CA SER A 39 7.90 -0.90 1.68
C SER A 39 8.83 -2.10 1.90
N ALA A 40 9.71 -1.99 2.89
CA ALA A 40 10.58 -3.08 3.34
C ALA A 40 9.91 -4.01 4.36
N ASP A 41 8.67 -3.71 4.76
CA ASP A 41 7.89 -4.45 5.75
C ASP A 41 6.98 -5.48 5.07
N SER A 42 7.13 -6.76 5.43
CA SER A 42 6.37 -7.86 4.81
C SER A 42 4.87 -7.85 5.15
N GLU A 43 4.50 -7.45 6.37
CA GLU A 43 3.09 -7.41 6.79
C GLU A 43 2.36 -6.27 6.07
N LEU A 44 3.00 -5.10 5.99
CA LEU A 44 2.47 -3.97 5.23
C LEU A 44 2.40 -4.26 3.73
N ASN A 45 3.40 -4.95 3.17
CA ASN A 45 3.38 -5.39 1.78
C ASN A 45 2.23 -6.35 1.48
N ALA A 46 1.94 -7.28 2.39
CA ALA A 46 0.80 -8.19 2.24
C ALA A 46 -0.54 -7.44 2.28
N ALA A 47 -0.69 -6.48 3.20
CA ALA A 47 -1.88 -5.63 3.27
C ALA A 47 -2.06 -4.79 1.99
N ALA A 48 -0.99 -4.16 1.50
CA ALA A 48 -1.01 -3.39 0.26
C ALA A 48 -1.41 -4.22 -0.97
N ALA A 49 -0.87 -5.45 -1.08
CA ALA A 49 -1.25 -6.37 -2.14
C ALA A 49 -2.73 -6.79 -2.04
N SER A 50 -3.27 -6.97 -0.84
CA SER A 50 -4.68 -7.31 -0.63
C SER A 50 -5.63 -6.17 -1.00
N GLU A 51 -5.19 -4.92 -0.87
CA GLU A 51 -5.89 -3.72 -1.35
C GLU A 51 -5.74 -3.49 -2.86
N GLY A 52 -5.05 -4.39 -3.58
CA GLY A 52 -4.89 -4.35 -5.03
C GLY A 52 -3.81 -3.38 -5.52
N LEU A 53 -2.90 -2.95 -4.64
CA LEU A 53 -1.74 -2.15 -5.03
C LEU A 53 -0.64 -3.04 -5.63
N LEU A 54 0.12 -2.49 -6.58
CA LEU A 54 1.41 -3.05 -6.96
C LEU A 54 2.39 -2.82 -5.81
N VAL A 55 3.18 -3.84 -5.45
CA VAL A 55 4.07 -3.78 -4.29
C VAL A 55 5.52 -4.04 -4.71
N GLU A 56 6.44 -3.22 -4.23
CA GLU A 56 7.88 -3.39 -4.40
C GLU A 56 8.56 -3.48 -3.03
N ASN A 57 9.36 -4.54 -2.83
CA ASN A 57 10.09 -4.75 -1.59
C ASN A 57 11.58 -4.46 -1.80
N PRO A 58 12.12 -3.36 -1.25
CA PRO A 58 13.54 -3.02 -1.38
C PRO A 58 14.49 -4.12 -0.89
N ASN A 59 14.08 -4.94 0.08
CA ASN A 59 14.90 -6.03 0.60
C ASN A 59 15.17 -7.15 -0.42
N ASN A 60 14.48 -7.16 -1.57
CA ASN A 60 14.76 -8.09 -2.66
C ASN A 60 16.01 -7.72 -3.47
N TYR A 61 16.59 -6.53 -3.26
CA TYR A 61 17.75 -6.01 -4.00
C TYR A 61 18.89 -5.63 -3.03
N PRO A 62 19.73 -6.59 -2.60
CA PRO A 62 20.84 -6.35 -1.70
C PRO A 62 22.06 -5.69 -2.37
#